data_AF-A0A2V9VBD5-F1
#
_entry.id   AF-A0A2V9VBD5-F1
#
_cell.length_a   1.000
_cell.length_b   1.000
_cell.length_c   1.000
_cell.angle_alpha   90.00
_cell.angle_beta   90.00
_cell.angle_gamma   90.00
#
_symmetry.space_group_name_H-M   'P 1'
#
loop_
_entity.id
_entity.type
_entity.pdbx_description
1 polymer ?
#
loop_
_entity_poly.entity_id
_entity_poly.type
_entity_poly.pdbx_seq_one_letter_code
_entity_poly.pdbx_strand_id
1 'polypeptide(L)'
;MPIGRPPAFPYREVRRGLLRRSAGYVLCCDEIPLPRLAERFGTPLYVYSASTIRERMACFQRAFRKAPHTVCYSVKANSNLAILRLLAGLGCGFDVVSGGELERVLRVDRHAARRVVFSGVGKTREEMVDALKAGILLFNVESESELWVLAECAARLRKTAPIAFRVNPDVSANTHPYISTGL
;
A
#
# COMPACT_ATOMS: atom_id res chain seq x y z
N MET A 1 -14.02 16.90 -20.16
CA MET A 1 -13.96 17.54 -18.83
C MET A 1 -12.90 16.83 -18.02
N PRO A 2 -11.99 17.53 -17.31
CA PRO A 2 -11.12 16.84 -16.36
C PRO A 2 -12.06 16.29 -15.28
N ILE A 3 -12.19 14.97 -15.21
CA ILE A 3 -12.98 14.30 -14.19
C ILE A 3 -12.25 14.59 -12.88
N GLY A 4 -12.68 15.65 -12.19
CA GLY A 4 -12.22 15.94 -10.83
C GLY A 4 -12.38 14.69 -9.98
N ARG A 5 -11.40 14.44 -9.11
CA ARG A 5 -11.41 13.28 -8.20
C ARG A 5 -12.74 13.32 -7.43
N PRO A 6 -13.69 12.38 -7.65
CA PRO A 6 -14.92 12.39 -6.88
C PRO A 6 -14.54 12.28 -5.41
N PRO A 7 -15.25 13.00 -4.51
CA PRO A 7 -14.98 12.92 -3.09
C PRO A 7 -15.09 11.45 -2.66
N ALA A 8 -14.18 10.98 -1.81
CA ALA A 8 -14.18 9.59 -1.35
C ALA A 8 -15.49 9.22 -0.64
N PHE A 9 -16.21 10.21 -0.11
CA PHE A 9 -17.51 10.09 0.52
C PHE A 9 -18.52 11.00 -0.20
N PRO A 10 -19.57 10.44 -0.85
CA PRO A 10 -20.63 11.23 -1.45
C PRO A 10 -21.71 11.61 -0.44
N TYR A 11 -22.35 12.77 -0.66
CA TYR A 11 -23.62 13.10 -0.04
C TYR A 11 -24.75 12.37 -0.78
N ARG A 12 -25.64 11.71 -0.04
CA ARG A 12 -26.82 11.03 -0.59
C ARG A 12 -28.11 11.61 -0.03
N GLU A 13 -29.13 11.68 -0.86
CA GLU A 13 -30.44 12.17 -0.49
C GLU A 13 -31.15 11.16 0.43
N VAL A 14 -31.68 11.63 1.55
CA VAL A 14 -32.46 10.82 2.50
C VAL A 14 -33.93 11.21 2.39
N ARG A 15 -34.76 10.28 1.90
CA ARG A 15 -36.21 10.47 1.88
C ARG A 15 -36.80 10.29 3.28
N ARG A 16 -37.21 11.38 3.93
CA ARG A 16 -37.92 11.36 5.23
C ARG A 16 -39.44 11.34 5.03
N GLY A 17 -40.01 10.16 4.82
CA GLY A 17 -41.46 9.89 4.92
C GLY A 17 -42.39 10.72 3.99
N LEU A 18 -43.64 10.32 3.87
CA LEU A 18 -44.62 10.90 2.92
C LEU A 18 -45.05 12.35 3.22
N LEU A 19 -44.67 12.94 4.37
CA LEU A 19 -45.25 14.19 4.89
C LEU A 19 -44.25 15.34 5.14
N ARG A 20 -42.96 15.22 4.79
CA ARG A 20 -41.98 16.31 5.00
C ARG A 20 -41.32 16.78 3.69
N ARG A 21 -41.45 18.09 3.43
CA ARG A 21 -41.11 18.79 2.18
C ARG A 21 -39.64 19.19 2.01
N SER A 22 -38.69 18.69 2.80
CA SER A 22 -37.27 19.00 2.61
C SER A 22 -36.42 17.75 2.61
N ALA A 23 -35.81 17.44 1.47
CA ALA A 23 -34.85 16.37 1.30
C ALA A 23 -33.53 16.75 1.98
N GLY A 24 -33.13 15.99 2.99
CA GLY A 24 -31.84 16.16 3.64
C GLY A 24 -30.76 15.35 2.91
N TYR A 25 -29.55 15.87 2.81
CA TYR A 25 -28.39 15.11 2.36
C TYR A 25 -27.62 14.58 3.56
N VAL A 26 -27.12 13.34 3.47
CA VAL A 26 -26.23 12.75 4.48
C VAL A 26 -24.93 12.30 3.83
N LEU A 27 -23.80 12.55 4.51
CA LEU A 27 -22.49 12.08 4.05
C LEU A 27 -22.37 10.57 4.29
N CYS A 28 -22.05 9.82 3.23
CA CYS A 28 -21.94 8.36 3.28
C CYS A 28 -20.51 7.91 2.96
N CYS A 29 -20.05 6.86 3.64
CA CYS A 29 -18.96 6.02 3.15
C CYS A 29 -19.56 4.82 2.43
N ASP A 30 -19.23 4.68 1.14
CA ASP A 30 -19.91 3.74 0.25
C ASP A 30 -21.44 3.99 0.25
N GLU A 31 -22.22 3.05 0.78
CA GLU A 31 -23.68 3.15 0.92
C GLU A 31 -24.13 3.41 2.38
N ILE A 32 -23.18 3.62 3.31
CA ILE A 32 -23.47 3.72 4.75
C ILE A 32 -23.37 5.16 5.24
N PRO A 33 -24.43 5.74 5.84
CA PRO A 33 -24.39 7.05 6.46
C PRO A 33 -23.35 7.12 7.59
N LEU A 34 -22.45 8.11 7.56
CA LEU A 34 -21.44 8.29 8.60
C LEU A 34 -22.01 8.49 10.01
N PRO A 35 -23.15 9.19 10.22
CA PRO A 35 -23.75 9.29 11.56
C PRO A 35 -24.09 7.93 12.17
N ARG A 36 -24.58 6.98 11.35
CA ARG A 36 -24.88 5.61 11.80
C ARG A 36 -23.62 4.86 12.26
N LEU A 37 -22.48 5.13 11.62
CA LEU A 37 -21.20 4.57 12.04
C LEU A 37 -20.70 5.22 13.33
N ALA A 38 -20.83 6.53 13.47
CA ALA A 38 -20.48 7.26 14.68
C ALA A 38 -21.31 6.82 15.89
N GLU A 39 -22.63 6.64 15.72
CA GLU A 39 -23.51 6.10 16.78
C GLU A 39 -23.11 4.69 17.20
N ARG A 40 -22.73 3.83 16.23
CA ARG A 40 -22.39 2.43 16.50
C ARG A 40 -21.00 2.24 17.11
N PHE A 41 -20.01 3.02 16.66
CA PHE A 41 -18.59 2.79 16.98
C PHE A 41 -17.96 3.92 17.82
N GLY A 42 -18.70 5.00 18.11
CA GLY A 42 -18.19 6.17 18.83
C GLY A 42 -17.31 7.07 17.97
N THR A 43 -16.77 8.14 18.58
CA THR A 43 -15.85 9.10 17.94
C THR A 43 -14.68 9.44 18.87
N PRO A 44 -13.46 9.72 18.35
CA PRO A 44 -13.10 9.83 16.93
C PRO A 44 -13.07 8.48 16.19
N LEU A 45 -13.46 8.48 14.91
CA LEU A 45 -13.61 7.27 14.11
C LEU A 45 -12.93 7.40 12.74
N TYR A 46 -12.01 6.49 12.43
CA TYR A 46 -11.50 6.30 11.08
C TYR A 46 -12.42 5.37 10.29
N VAL A 47 -12.88 5.83 9.13
CA VAL A 47 -13.72 5.06 8.20
C VAL A 47 -13.00 4.95 6.86
N TYR A 48 -12.86 3.73 6.35
CA TYR A 48 -12.21 3.45 5.07
C TYR A 48 -13.23 2.90 4.06
N SER A 49 -13.26 3.48 2.85
CA SER A 49 -14.11 3.01 1.75
C SER A 49 -13.41 1.88 0.99
N ALA A 50 -14.00 0.70 0.99
CA ALA A 50 -13.47 -0.43 0.24
C ALA A 50 -13.65 -0.22 -1.27
N SER A 51 -14.74 0.43 -1.70
CA SER A 51 -14.99 0.75 -3.11
C SER A 51 -13.91 1.68 -3.66
N THR A 52 -13.57 2.75 -2.92
CA THR A 52 -12.52 3.69 -3.29
C THR A 52 -11.17 2.99 -3.43
N ILE A 53 -10.80 2.11 -2.48
CA ILE A 53 -9.53 1.37 -2.56
C ILE A 53 -9.49 0.48 -3.82
N ARG A 54 -10.57 -0.25 -4.12
CA ARG A 54 -10.68 -1.09 -5.33
C ARG A 54 -10.55 -0.25 -6.61
N GLU A 55 -11.24 0.88 -6.69
CA GLU A 55 -11.19 1.77 -7.85
C GLU A 55 -9.78 2.34 -8.09
N ARG A 56 -9.07 2.75 -7.02
CA ARG A 56 -7.70 3.26 -7.13
C ARG A 56 -6.74 2.18 -7.61
N MET A 57 -6.84 0.97 -7.04
CA MET A 57 -6.04 -0.16 -7.49
C MET A 57 -6.30 -0.46 -8.97
N ALA A 58 -7.56 -0.49 -9.39
CA ALA A 58 -7.94 -0.71 -10.78
C ALA A 58 -7.43 0.40 -11.72
N CYS A 59 -7.32 1.64 -11.25
CA CYS A 59 -6.72 2.73 -12.01
C CYS A 59 -5.25 2.46 -12.33
N PHE A 60 -4.45 2.09 -11.32
CA PHE A 60 -3.05 1.74 -11.52
C PHE A 60 -2.89 0.55 -12.47
N GLN A 61 -3.64 -0.53 -12.23
CA GLN A 61 -3.61 -1.72 -13.08
C GLN A 61 -3.93 -1.39 -14.55
N ARG A 62 -4.96 -0.56 -14.80
CA ARG A 62 -5.32 -0.14 -16.16
C ARG A 62 -4.28 0.77 -16.82
N ALA A 63 -3.62 1.63 -16.05
CA ALA A 63 -2.61 2.56 -16.56
C ALA A 63 -1.37 1.82 -17.08
N PHE A 64 -0.94 0.78 -16.37
CA PHE A 64 0.26 0.01 -16.71
C PHE A 64 -0.02 -1.25 -17.54
N ARG A 65 -1.28 -1.51 -17.96
CA ARG A 65 -1.70 -2.73 -18.66
C ARG A 65 -0.90 -3.13 -19.91
N LYS A 66 -0.20 -2.17 -20.54
CA LYS A 66 0.60 -2.42 -21.75
C LYS A 66 1.97 -3.04 -21.45
N ALA A 67 2.40 -3.05 -20.20
CA ALA A 67 3.65 -3.66 -19.77
C ALA A 67 3.38 -4.70 -18.67
N PRO A 68 4.13 -5.81 -18.62
CA PRO A 68 4.16 -6.65 -17.43
C PRO A 68 4.55 -5.81 -16.22
N HIS A 69 3.73 -5.82 -15.18
CA HIS A 69 3.97 -4.98 -14.00
C HIS A 69 3.40 -5.64 -12.75
N THR A 70 3.93 -5.22 -11.60
CA THR A 70 3.37 -5.51 -10.28
C THR A 70 3.20 -4.19 -9.56
N VAL A 71 1.98 -3.86 -9.17
CA VAL A 71 1.73 -2.69 -8.31
C VAL A 71 2.01 -3.09 -6.88
N CYS A 72 3.04 -2.50 -6.27
CA CYS A 72 3.37 -2.72 -4.86
C CYS A 72 2.83 -1.58 -3.99
N TYR A 73 1.83 -1.88 -3.15
CA TYR A 73 1.30 -0.90 -2.20
C TYR A 73 2.29 -0.69 -1.05
N SER A 74 2.63 0.57 -0.76
CA SER A 74 3.51 0.91 0.36
C SER A 74 2.78 0.76 1.69
N VAL A 75 3.15 -0.26 2.46
CA VAL A 75 2.42 -0.68 3.68
C VAL A 75 2.42 0.40 4.76
N LYS A 76 3.48 1.20 4.84
CA LYS A 76 3.60 2.35 5.75
C LYS A 76 2.48 3.38 5.62
N ALA A 77 1.81 3.45 4.46
CA ALA A 77 0.71 4.39 4.26
C ALA A 77 -0.52 4.05 5.11
N ASN A 78 -0.87 2.75 5.19
CA ASN A 78 -1.90 2.23 6.08
C ASN A 78 -1.78 0.70 6.17
N SER A 79 -1.29 0.21 7.32
CA SER A 79 -1.02 -1.21 7.54
C SER A 79 -2.19 -1.98 8.17
N ASN A 80 -3.41 -1.41 8.12
CA ASN A 80 -4.61 -2.09 8.61
C ASN A 80 -4.81 -3.44 7.89
N LEU A 81 -4.96 -4.52 8.66
CA LEU A 81 -5.04 -5.90 8.14
C LEU A 81 -6.21 -6.10 7.15
N ALA A 82 -7.33 -5.40 7.33
CA ALA A 82 -8.46 -5.51 6.41
C ALA A 82 -8.14 -4.87 5.05
N ILE A 83 -7.41 -3.75 5.04
CA ILE A 83 -6.94 -3.09 3.81
C ILE A 83 -5.90 -3.95 3.09
N LEU A 84 -4.93 -4.50 3.83
CA LEU A 84 -3.92 -5.38 3.24
C LEU A 84 -4.56 -6.65 2.65
N ARG A 85 -5.52 -7.26 3.35
CA ARG A 85 -6.28 -8.41 2.83
C ARG A 85 -7.06 -8.05 1.56
N LEU A 86 -7.72 -6.89 1.54
CA LEU A 86 -8.44 -6.40 0.38
C LEU A 86 -7.49 -6.26 -0.83
N LEU A 87 -6.34 -5.61 -0.65
CA LEU A 87 -5.35 -5.40 -1.70
C LEU A 87 -4.73 -6.73 -2.19
N ALA A 88 -4.41 -7.65 -1.28
CA ALA A 88 -3.90 -8.97 -1.63
C ALA A 88 -4.90 -9.74 -2.51
N GLY A 89 -6.19 -9.69 -2.17
CA GLY A 89 -7.27 -10.28 -2.98
C GLY A 89 -7.48 -9.63 -4.35
N LEU A 90 -6.97 -8.41 -4.57
CA LEU A 90 -6.93 -7.74 -5.87
C LEU A 90 -5.63 -8.03 -6.65
N GLY A 91 -4.77 -8.89 -6.13
CA GLY A 91 -3.49 -9.25 -6.74
C GLY A 91 -2.38 -8.21 -6.58
N CYS A 92 -2.54 -7.26 -5.65
CA CYS A 92 -1.52 -6.27 -5.32
C CYS A 92 -0.28 -6.93 -4.70
N GLY A 93 0.90 -6.40 -5.03
CA GLY A 93 2.12 -6.64 -4.27
C GLY A 93 2.24 -5.65 -3.11
N PHE A 94 3.30 -5.76 -2.31
CA PHE A 94 3.52 -4.91 -1.15
C PHE A 94 4.95 -4.43 -1.08
N ASP A 95 5.12 -3.13 -0.84
CA ASP A 95 6.40 -2.53 -0.47
C ASP A 95 6.42 -2.40 1.05
N VAL A 96 7.31 -3.16 1.69
CA VAL A 96 7.49 -3.17 3.14
C VAL A 96 8.84 -2.55 3.50
N VAL A 97 8.90 -1.87 4.65
CA VAL A 97 10.12 -1.23 5.16
C VAL A 97 10.58 -1.77 6.52
N SER A 98 9.90 -2.81 7.04
CA SER A 98 10.28 -3.50 8.28
C SER A 98 9.73 -4.92 8.33
N GLY A 99 10.30 -5.74 9.22
CA GLY A 99 9.82 -7.09 9.52
C GLY A 99 8.40 -7.13 10.05
N GLY A 100 7.98 -6.11 10.83
CA GLY A 100 6.60 -6.01 11.31
C GLY A 100 5.59 -5.77 10.19
N GLU A 101 5.96 -5.02 9.15
CA GLU A 101 5.12 -4.87 7.95
C GLU A 101 5.06 -6.14 7.12
N LEU A 102 6.21 -6.83 6.96
CA LEU A 102 6.27 -8.14 6.33
C LEU A 102 5.34 -9.14 7.05
N GLU A 103 5.40 -9.20 8.38
CA GLU A 103 4.55 -10.08 9.19
C GLU A 103 3.06 -9.80 8.95
N ARG A 104 2.66 -8.52 8.91
CA ARG A 104 1.27 -8.14 8.61
C ARG A 104 0.81 -8.63 7.24
N VAL A 105 1.66 -8.52 6.21
CA VAL A 105 1.35 -9.01 4.86
C VAL A 105 1.21 -10.55 4.88
N LEU A 106 2.16 -11.26 5.48
CA LEU A 106 2.13 -12.72 5.57
C LEU A 106 0.93 -13.25 6.36
N ARG A 107 0.49 -12.50 7.38
CA ARG A 107 -0.69 -12.83 8.19
C ARG A 107 -2.00 -12.73 7.42
N VAL A 108 -2.10 -11.80 6.46
CA VAL A 108 -3.34 -11.65 5.67
C VAL A 108 -3.38 -12.58 4.46
N ASP A 109 -2.22 -12.86 3.85
CA ASP A 109 -2.06 -13.79 2.74
C ASP A 109 -0.59 -14.22 2.62
N ARG A 110 -0.30 -15.49 2.93
CA ARG A 110 1.06 -16.03 2.82
C ARG A 110 1.56 -16.10 1.38
N HIS A 111 0.66 -16.23 0.39
CA HIS A 111 1.04 -16.26 -1.02
C HIS A 111 1.43 -14.86 -1.52
N ALA A 112 0.98 -13.80 -0.87
CA ALA A 112 1.38 -12.43 -1.19
C ALA A 112 2.88 -12.20 -1.00
N ALA A 113 3.58 -13.02 -0.19
CA ALA A 113 5.03 -12.98 -0.01
C ALA A 113 5.78 -12.84 -1.35
N ARG A 114 5.40 -13.63 -2.35
CA ARG A 114 6.05 -13.66 -3.68
C ARG A 114 5.91 -12.36 -4.48
N ARG A 115 5.12 -11.40 -3.99
CA ARG A 115 4.91 -10.07 -4.54
C ARG A 115 5.32 -8.96 -3.56
N VAL A 116 6.10 -9.31 -2.52
CA VAL A 116 6.65 -8.35 -1.56
C VAL A 116 8.01 -7.87 -2.02
N VAL A 117 8.21 -6.55 -2.08
CA VAL A 117 9.53 -5.93 -2.16
C VAL A 117 9.88 -5.36 -0.78
N PHE A 118 11.11 -5.58 -0.31
CA PHE A 118 11.56 -5.08 0.98
C PHE A 118 12.54 -3.92 0.77
N SER A 119 12.10 -2.71 1.10
CA SER A 119 12.85 -1.45 1.03
C SER A 119 13.35 -0.99 2.41
N GLY A 120 14.09 0.12 2.45
CA GLY A 120 14.53 0.77 3.70
C GLY A 120 16.01 0.56 4.01
N VAL A 121 16.64 1.59 4.58
CA VAL A 121 18.11 1.69 4.72
C VAL A 121 18.70 0.91 5.90
N GLY A 122 17.87 0.32 6.76
CA GLY A 122 18.28 -0.22 8.07
C GLY A 122 17.79 -1.65 8.35
N LYS A 123 17.67 -2.48 7.31
CA LYS A 123 17.18 -3.86 7.46
C LYS A 123 18.10 -4.67 8.38
N THR A 124 17.55 -5.31 9.40
CA THR A 124 18.35 -6.16 10.31
C THR A 124 18.60 -7.54 9.73
N ARG A 125 19.58 -8.28 10.30
CA ARG A 125 19.87 -9.67 9.88
C ARG A 125 18.67 -10.58 10.08
N GLU A 126 17.92 -10.38 11.17
CA GLU A 126 16.70 -11.12 11.49
C GLU A 126 15.63 -10.87 10.42
N GLU A 127 15.39 -9.60 10.08
CA GLU A 127 14.45 -9.21 9.03
C GLU A 127 14.82 -9.80 7.67
N MET A 128 16.11 -9.76 7.31
CA MET A 128 16.60 -10.38 6.06
C MET A 128 16.39 -11.88 6.05
N VAL A 129 16.72 -12.58 7.14
CA VAL A 129 16.53 -14.04 7.27
C VAL A 129 15.06 -14.42 7.15
N ASP A 130 14.16 -13.67 7.79
CA ASP A 130 12.73 -13.94 7.75
C ASP A 130 12.14 -13.68 6.35
N ALA A 131 12.56 -12.59 5.69
CA ALA A 131 12.21 -12.31 4.31
C ALA A 131 12.72 -13.38 3.32
N LEU A 132 13.96 -13.87 3.49
CA LEU A 132 14.53 -14.95 2.69
C LEU A 132 13.78 -16.29 2.89
N LYS A 133 13.37 -16.58 4.12
CA LYS A 133 12.54 -17.75 4.44
C LYS A 133 11.14 -17.63 3.83
N ALA A 134 10.54 -16.44 3.91
CA ALA A 134 9.23 -16.14 3.34
C ALA A 134 9.22 -16.23 1.80
N GLY A 135 10.37 -16.02 1.15
CA GLY A 135 10.49 -16.07 -0.30
C GLY A 135 9.86 -14.85 -0.95
N ILE A 136 10.26 -13.66 -0.47
CA ILE A 136 9.80 -12.39 -1.03
C ILE A 136 10.24 -12.20 -2.48
N LEU A 137 9.63 -11.25 -3.20
CA LEU A 137 9.96 -10.97 -4.61
C LEU A 137 11.41 -10.51 -4.76
N LEU A 138 11.81 -9.47 -4.02
CA LEU A 138 13.19 -8.96 -3.99
C LEU A 138 13.44 -8.02 -2.80
N PHE A 139 14.73 -7.82 -2.49
CA PHE A 139 15.21 -6.77 -1.61
C PHE A 139 15.63 -5.56 -2.44
N ASN A 140 15.11 -4.38 -2.11
CA ASN A 140 15.65 -3.11 -2.59
C ASN A 140 16.82 -2.74 -1.69
N VAL A 141 18.04 -2.98 -2.18
CA VAL A 141 19.30 -2.73 -1.48
C VAL A 141 19.69 -1.27 -1.63
N GLU A 142 20.02 -0.62 -0.52
CA GLU A 142 20.27 0.82 -0.42
C GLU A 142 21.76 1.15 -0.19
N SER A 143 22.58 0.15 0.17
CA SER A 143 24.02 0.34 0.38
C SER A 143 24.82 -0.93 0.12
N GLU A 144 26.12 -0.77 -0.11
CA GLU A 144 27.06 -1.89 -0.25
C GLU A 144 27.14 -2.72 1.04
N SER A 145 27.19 -2.07 2.21
CA SER A 145 27.20 -2.78 3.50
C SER A 145 25.97 -3.66 3.69
N GLU A 146 24.79 -3.18 3.28
CA GLU A 146 23.56 -3.97 3.30
C GLU A 146 23.65 -5.19 2.37
N LEU A 147 24.22 -5.02 1.17
CA LEU A 147 24.41 -6.10 0.20
C LEU A 147 25.24 -7.24 0.80
N TRP A 148 26.37 -6.91 1.44
CA TRP A 148 27.24 -7.91 2.05
C TRP A 148 26.56 -8.66 3.20
N VAL A 149 25.85 -7.94 4.06
CA VAL A 149 25.07 -8.56 5.16
C VAL A 149 23.98 -9.49 4.60
N LEU A 150 23.27 -9.08 3.54
CA LEU A 150 22.26 -9.89 2.89
C LEU A 150 22.87 -11.15 2.25
N ALA A 151 24.03 -11.03 1.61
CA ALA A 151 24.75 -12.15 1.01
C ALA A 151 25.16 -13.19 2.07
N GLU A 152 25.68 -12.76 3.22
CA GLU A 152 26.00 -13.64 4.35
C GLU A 152 24.77 -14.39 4.86
N CYS A 153 23.65 -13.68 5.06
CA CYS A 153 22.38 -14.27 5.49
C CYS A 153 21.85 -15.29 4.47
N ALA A 154 21.90 -14.97 3.17
CA ALA A 154 21.48 -15.85 2.09
C ALA A 154 22.35 -17.11 1.99
N ALA A 155 23.68 -16.97 2.10
CA ALA A 155 24.63 -18.07 2.10
C ALA A 155 24.38 -19.04 3.26
N ARG A 156 24.17 -18.52 4.48
CA ARG A 156 23.82 -19.33 5.66
C ARG A 156 22.54 -20.15 5.47
N LEU A 157 21.58 -19.62 4.72
CA LEU A 157 20.33 -20.30 4.39
C LEU A 157 20.39 -21.14 3.11
N ARG A 158 21.55 -21.20 2.43
CA ARG A 158 21.72 -21.84 1.12
C ARG A 158 20.69 -21.37 0.09
N LYS A 159 20.43 -20.06 0.07
CA LYS A 159 19.49 -19.40 -0.85
C LYS A 159 20.22 -18.32 -1.66
N THR A 160 19.67 -17.97 -2.81
CA THR A 160 20.04 -16.78 -3.56
C THR A 160 19.03 -15.68 -3.25
N ALA A 161 19.50 -14.52 -2.78
CA ALA A 161 18.65 -13.37 -2.53
C ALA A 161 18.36 -12.62 -3.84
N PRO A 162 17.09 -12.48 -4.28
CA PRO A 162 16.75 -11.58 -5.37
C PRO A 162 16.90 -10.12 -4.90
N ILE A 163 17.61 -9.30 -5.66
CA ILE A 163 17.88 -7.90 -5.31
C ILE A 163 17.56 -6.94 -6.45
N ALA A 164 17.32 -5.69 -6.09
CA ALA A 164 17.45 -4.52 -6.95
C ALA A 164 18.20 -3.43 -6.17
N PHE A 165 18.99 -2.61 -6.86
CA PHE A 165 19.64 -1.46 -6.23
C PHE A 165 18.75 -0.24 -6.33
N ARG A 166 18.67 0.53 -5.25
CA ARG A 166 18.11 1.88 -5.32
C ARG A 166 19.16 2.83 -5.86
N VAL A 167 18.87 3.41 -7.02
CA VAL A 167 19.74 4.39 -7.67
C VAL A 167 19.13 5.78 -7.54
N ASN A 168 19.97 6.76 -7.24
CA ASN A 168 19.61 8.17 -7.38
C ASN A 168 19.71 8.51 -8.88
N PRO A 169 18.60 8.87 -9.53
CA PRO A 169 18.62 9.10 -10.96
C PRO A 169 19.25 10.48 -11.25
N ASP A 170 20.10 10.53 -12.27
CA ASP A 170 20.73 11.77 -12.74
C ASP A 170 19.72 12.61 -13.54
N VAL A 171 18.72 13.14 -12.85
CA VAL A 171 17.66 13.95 -13.44
C VAL A 171 17.83 15.38 -12.98
N SER A 172 18.09 16.28 -13.93
CA SER A 172 18.02 17.72 -13.70
C SER A 172 16.56 18.10 -13.45
N ALA A 173 16.18 18.28 -12.19
CA ALA A 173 14.90 18.89 -11.89
C ALA A 173 14.93 20.34 -12.38
N ASN A 174 14.06 20.74 -13.31
CA ASN A 174 13.88 22.14 -13.73
C ASN A 174 13.23 23.01 -12.62
N THR A 175 13.43 22.64 -11.36
CA THR A 175 12.88 23.29 -10.15
C THR A 175 14.02 23.61 -9.18
N HIS A 176 13.68 24.24 -8.04
CA HIS A 176 14.64 24.79 -7.07
C HIS A 176 15.81 23.83 -6.77
N PRO A 177 17.08 24.29 -6.73
CA PRO A 177 18.28 23.45 -6.60
C PRO A 177 18.31 22.50 -5.38
N TYR A 178 17.48 22.73 -4.35
CA TYR A 178 17.34 21.84 -3.19
C TYR A 178 16.29 20.72 -3.36
N ILE A 179 15.58 20.68 -4.49
CA ILE A 179 14.54 19.68 -4.82
C ILE A 179 15.08 18.60 -5.77
N SER A 180 16.35 18.71 -6.19
CA SER A 180 17.07 17.59 -6.80
C SER A 180 17.39 16.55 -5.73
N THR A 181 16.39 15.75 -5.35
CA THR A 181 16.62 14.49 -4.66
C THR A 181 17.19 13.52 -5.70
N GLY A 182 18.52 13.49 -5.81
CA GLY A 182 19.25 12.70 -6.81
C GLY A 182 20.78 12.87 -6.79
N LEU A 183 21.36 13.54 -5.79
CA LEU A 183 22.81 13.52 -5.55
C LEU A 183 23.23 12.22 -4.86
#